data_AF-A0A951SWH5-F1
#
_entry.id   AF-A0A951SWH5-F1
#
_cell.length_a   1.000
_cell.length_b   1.000
_cell.length_c   1.000
_cell.angle_alpha   90.00
_cell.angle_beta   90.00
_cell.angle_gamma   90.00
#
_symmetry.space_group_name_H-M   'P 1'
#
loop_
_entity.id
_entity.type
_entity.pdbx_description
1 polymer ?
#
loop_
_entity_poly.entity_id
_entity_poly.type
_entity_poly.pdbx_seq_one_letter_code
_entity_poly.pdbx_strand_id
1 'polypeptide(L)'
;MKRIFLISLLTFYNGSLFCQTINKTELTEQTRLEKEYLQKGEDHFFEKRFGTALQWLKKAIEINPDNATAHAYIGDILLTLGEYNDALKHYRVAAELMSNPSLEYFRMGQIYYLQNDRLDSEKFFEKALVSNPELAEAHFYIGLISYRNGRNRQETLSHLKLFREKRPNFIDIAGLDKVIALLEDPKADLDKSKDLLTIDPLR
;
A
#
# COMPACT_ATOMS: atom_id res chain seq x y z
N MET A 1 -57.77 45.52 -18.96
CA MET A 1 -57.02 45.16 -17.74
C MET A 1 -56.90 43.63 -17.64
N LYS A 2 -55.89 43.03 -18.26
CA LYS A 2 -55.53 41.59 -18.09
C LYS A 2 -54.01 41.47 -18.18
N ARG A 3 -53.35 41.59 -17.04
CA ARG A 3 -51.90 41.41 -16.87
C ARG A 3 -51.61 40.80 -15.49
N ILE A 4 -52.28 39.70 -15.17
CA ILE A 4 -52.01 38.91 -13.98
C ILE A 4 -52.31 37.47 -14.39
N PHE A 5 -51.29 36.71 -14.80
CA PHE A 5 -51.22 35.23 -14.85
C PHE A 5 -49.99 34.84 -15.70
N LEU A 6 -48.79 35.11 -15.20
CA LEU A 6 -47.56 34.55 -15.80
C LEU A 6 -46.37 34.53 -14.82
N ILE A 7 -46.62 34.45 -13.50
CA ILE A 7 -45.55 34.38 -12.49
C ILE A 7 -45.58 33.08 -11.67
N SER A 8 -46.61 32.23 -11.78
CA SER A 8 -46.73 31.03 -10.91
C SER A 8 -46.15 29.72 -11.48
N LEU A 9 -45.42 29.74 -12.62
CA LEU A 9 -44.75 28.53 -13.14
C LEU A 9 -43.21 28.60 -13.19
N LEU A 10 -42.60 29.76 -12.98
CA LEU A 10 -41.14 29.92 -13.00
C LEU A 10 -40.46 29.65 -11.64
N THR A 11 -41.22 29.56 -10.54
CA THR A 11 -40.65 29.30 -9.20
C THR A 11 -40.44 27.82 -8.91
N PHE A 12 -41.19 26.91 -9.54
CA PHE A 12 -41.02 25.47 -9.34
C PHE A 12 -39.88 24.87 -10.17
N TYR A 13 -39.67 25.35 -11.40
CA TYR A 13 -38.57 24.86 -12.25
C TYR A 13 -37.20 25.36 -11.77
N ASN A 14 -37.15 26.60 -11.26
CA ASN A 14 -35.91 27.20 -10.78
C ASN A 14 -35.43 26.59 -9.45
N GLY A 15 -36.32 26.08 -8.59
CA GLY A 15 -35.90 25.44 -7.33
C GLY A 15 -35.10 24.15 -7.53
N SER A 16 -35.51 23.30 -8.48
CA SER A 16 -34.79 22.06 -8.81
C SER A 16 -33.43 22.32 -9.46
N LEU A 17 -33.38 23.23 -10.44
CA LEU A 17 -32.14 23.59 -11.13
C LEU A 17 -31.16 24.35 -10.20
N PHE A 18 -31.68 25.19 -9.30
CA PHE A 18 -30.89 25.93 -8.32
C PHE A 18 -30.33 25.00 -7.22
N CYS A 19 -31.14 24.09 -6.66
CA CYS A 19 -30.64 23.07 -5.73
C CYS A 19 -29.62 22.12 -6.38
N GLN A 20 -29.84 21.72 -7.64
CA GLN A 20 -28.86 20.92 -8.38
C GLN A 20 -27.54 21.66 -8.60
N THR A 21 -27.60 22.97 -8.86
CA THR A 21 -26.41 23.80 -9.05
C THR A 21 -25.65 23.96 -7.73
N ILE A 22 -26.35 24.23 -6.61
CA ILE A 22 -25.76 24.33 -5.27
C ILE A 22 -25.09 23.02 -4.86
N ASN A 23 -25.78 21.88 -4.97
CA ASN A 23 -25.20 20.57 -4.66
C ASN A 23 -23.97 20.27 -5.52
N LYS A 24 -23.99 20.66 -6.80
CA LYS A 24 -22.84 20.45 -7.68
C LYS A 24 -21.65 21.33 -7.28
N THR A 25 -21.88 22.60 -6.91
CA THR A 25 -20.80 23.48 -6.41
C THR A 25 -20.25 23.01 -5.07
N GLU A 26 -21.11 22.59 -4.14
CA GLU A 26 -20.67 22.06 -2.83
C GLU A 26 -19.86 20.77 -2.99
N LEU A 27 -20.31 19.84 -3.84
CA LEU A 27 -19.57 18.62 -4.15
C LEU A 27 -18.23 18.93 -4.83
N THR A 28 -18.19 19.95 -5.69
CA THR A 28 -16.95 20.39 -6.35
C THR A 28 -15.96 20.98 -5.33
N GLU A 29 -16.45 21.78 -4.37
CA GLU A 29 -15.62 22.34 -3.30
C GLU A 29 -15.15 21.28 -2.31
N GLN A 30 -16.00 20.32 -1.92
CA GLN A 30 -15.60 19.18 -1.09
C GLN A 30 -14.50 18.36 -1.76
N THR A 31 -14.67 18.05 -3.05
CA THR A 31 -13.65 17.34 -3.84
C THR A 31 -12.34 18.15 -3.93
N ARG A 32 -12.43 19.48 -4.06
CA ARG A 32 -11.25 20.35 -4.08
C ARG A 32 -10.51 20.33 -2.73
N LEU A 33 -11.25 20.44 -1.63
CA LEU A 33 -10.71 20.42 -0.27
C LEU A 33 -10.10 19.07 0.10
N GLU A 34 -10.76 17.96 -0.25
CA GLU A 34 -10.25 16.61 -0.09
C GLU A 34 -8.87 16.47 -0.75
N LYS A 35 -8.75 16.85 -2.03
CA LYS A 35 -7.47 16.82 -2.76
C LYS A 35 -6.40 17.72 -2.11
N GLU A 36 -6.78 18.89 -1.62
CA GLU A 36 -5.87 19.80 -0.93
C GLU A 36 -5.35 19.18 0.38
N TYR A 37 -6.22 18.56 1.16
CA TYR A 37 -5.85 17.88 2.40
C TYR A 37 -5.00 16.64 2.15
N LEU A 38 -5.33 15.87 1.11
CA LEU A 38 -4.49 14.76 0.67
C LEU A 38 -3.08 15.27 0.35
N GLN A 39 -2.94 16.27 -0.54
CA GLN A 39 -1.63 16.81 -0.92
C GLN A 39 -0.81 17.28 0.29
N LYS A 40 -1.41 18.03 1.22
CA LYS A 40 -0.72 18.45 2.45
C LYS A 40 -0.29 17.26 3.32
N GLY A 41 -1.12 16.24 3.38
CA GLY A 41 -0.81 14.98 4.07
C GLY A 41 0.42 14.29 3.47
N GLU A 42 0.45 14.18 2.14
CA GLU A 42 1.57 13.61 1.38
C GLU A 42 2.86 14.42 1.55
N ASP A 43 2.79 15.74 1.42
CA ASP A 43 3.95 16.63 1.57
C ASP A 43 4.59 16.44 2.95
N HIS A 44 3.78 16.47 4.02
CA HIS A 44 4.28 16.27 5.38
C HIS A 44 4.76 14.83 5.64
N PHE A 45 4.22 13.84 4.94
CA PHE A 45 4.72 12.46 4.98
C PHE A 45 6.15 12.39 4.46
N PHE A 46 6.43 12.99 3.30
CA PHE A 46 7.78 13.03 2.73
C PHE A 46 8.75 13.88 3.56
N GLU A 47 8.26 14.90 4.28
CA GLU A 47 9.02 15.63 5.31
C GLU A 47 9.24 14.83 6.61
N LYS A 48 8.70 13.62 6.73
CA LYS A 48 8.70 12.77 7.94
C LYS A 48 8.00 13.41 9.15
N ARG A 49 7.12 14.40 8.92
CA ARG A 49 6.29 15.04 9.96
C ARG A 49 4.99 14.26 10.15
N PHE A 50 5.12 13.02 10.61
CA PHE A 50 4.02 12.04 10.67
C PHE A 50 2.78 12.51 11.44
N GLY A 51 2.96 13.23 12.55
CA GLY A 51 1.82 13.79 13.30
C GLY A 51 1.00 14.79 12.49
N THR A 52 1.66 15.67 11.74
CA THR A 52 0.99 16.66 10.87
C THR A 52 0.41 15.99 9.63
N ALA A 53 1.11 15.03 9.04
CA ALA A 53 0.61 14.24 7.92
C ALA A 53 -0.70 13.53 8.28
N LEU A 54 -0.75 12.82 9.43
CA LEU A 54 -1.97 12.17 9.92
C LEU A 54 -3.13 13.14 10.12
N GLN A 55 -2.88 14.36 10.58
CA GLN A 55 -3.95 15.36 10.75
C GLN A 55 -4.58 15.74 9.41
N TRP A 56 -3.78 15.98 8.38
CA TRP A 56 -4.30 16.32 7.05
C TRP A 56 -4.95 15.13 6.35
N LEU A 57 -4.35 13.94 6.42
CA LEU A 57 -4.92 12.73 5.86
C LEU A 57 -6.26 12.35 6.51
N LYS A 58 -6.40 12.55 7.83
CA LYS A 58 -7.68 12.36 8.53
C LYS A 58 -8.77 13.30 8.02
N LYS A 59 -8.44 14.57 7.77
CA LYS A 59 -9.39 15.51 7.16
C LYS A 59 -9.76 15.12 5.73
N ALA A 60 -8.84 14.53 4.97
CA ALA A 60 -9.14 14.03 3.62
C ALA A 60 -10.17 12.89 3.67
N ILE A 61 -9.98 11.90 4.56
CA ILE A 61 -10.92 10.78 4.72
C ILE A 61 -12.23 11.17 5.43
N GLU A 62 -12.27 12.26 6.19
CA GLU A 62 -13.53 12.84 6.71
C GLU A 62 -14.42 13.37 5.57
N ILE A 63 -13.81 13.87 4.49
CA ILE A 63 -14.55 14.32 3.30
C ILE A 63 -14.87 13.15 2.38
N ASN A 64 -13.89 12.29 2.12
CA ASN A 64 -14.03 11.11 1.28
C ASN A 64 -13.48 9.86 2.00
N PRO A 65 -14.35 9.11 2.71
CA PRO A 65 -13.95 7.88 3.40
C PRO A 65 -13.36 6.79 2.49
N ASP A 66 -13.63 6.88 1.18
CA ASP A 66 -13.18 5.90 0.18
C ASP A 66 -11.94 6.40 -0.58
N ASN A 67 -11.18 7.36 -0.03
CA ASN A 67 -9.90 7.77 -0.61
C ASN A 67 -8.80 6.74 -0.32
N ALA A 68 -8.59 5.82 -1.25
CA ALA A 68 -7.61 4.74 -1.13
C ALA A 68 -6.18 5.25 -0.83
N THR A 69 -5.77 6.33 -1.49
CA THR A 69 -4.44 6.93 -1.32
C THR A 69 -4.22 7.46 0.09
N ALA A 70 -5.21 8.16 0.66
CA ALA A 70 -5.13 8.65 2.03
C ALA A 70 -5.04 7.49 3.03
N HIS A 71 -5.81 6.42 2.81
CA HIS A 71 -5.69 5.19 3.60
C HIS A 71 -4.29 4.57 3.49
N ALA A 72 -3.71 4.48 2.30
CA ALA A 72 -2.36 3.93 2.10
C ALA A 72 -1.29 4.75 2.85
N TYR A 73 -1.31 6.09 2.76
CA TYR A 73 -0.37 6.93 3.50
C TYR A 73 -0.55 6.84 5.02
N ILE A 74 -1.79 6.77 5.53
CA ILE A 74 -2.01 6.52 6.96
C ILE A 74 -1.41 5.16 7.34
N GLY A 75 -1.61 4.13 6.52
CA GLY A 75 -1.00 2.81 6.71
C GLY A 75 0.53 2.87 6.81
N ASP A 76 1.19 3.56 5.87
CA ASP A 76 2.66 3.72 5.84
C ASP A 76 3.19 4.46 7.08
N ILE A 77 2.46 5.48 7.55
CA ILE A 77 2.80 6.20 8.78
C ILE A 77 2.70 5.27 9.98
N LEU A 78 1.57 4.56 10.12
CA LEU A 78 1.33 3.65 11.24
C LEU A 78 2.33 2.49 11.25
N LEU A 79 2.68 1.95 10.08
CA LEU A 79 3.75 0.96 9.92
C LEU A 79 5.08 1.50 10.46
N THR A 80 5.44 2.72 10.08
CA THR A 80 6.68 3.38 10.54
C THR A 80 6.68 3.61 12.05
N LEU A 81 5.52 3.88 12.64
CA LEU A 81 5.34 4.06 14.08
C LEU A 81 5.23 2.74 14.86
N GLY A 82 5.18 1.59 14.17
CA GLY A 82 5.00 0.27 14.80
C GLY A 82 3.56 -0.07 15.18
N GLU A 83 2.58 0.73 14.76
CA GLU A 83 1.15 0.54 15.00
C GLU A 83 0.55 -0.45 13.99
N TYR A 84 1.06 -1.69 14.00
CA TYR A 84 0.81 -2.70 12.97
C TYR A 84 -0.66 -3.05 12.74
N ASN A 85 -1.45 -3.19 13.81
CA ASN A 85 -2.85 -3.58 13.70
C ASN A 85 -3.70 -2.51 13.02
N ASP A 86 -3.41 -1.23 13.28
CA ASP A 86 -4.13 -0.13 12.66
C ASP A 86 -3.63 0.12 11.23
N ALA A 87 -2.33 -0.06 10.98
CA ALA A 87 -1.79 -0.07 9.62
C ALA A 87 -2.48 -1.12 8.73
N LEU A 88 -2.66 -2.36 9.23
CA LEU A 88 -3.37 -3.43 8.52
C LEU A 88 -4.82 -3.07 8.17
N LYS A 89 -5.53 -2.33 9.04
CA LYS A 89 -6.90 -1.87 8.76
C LYS A 89 -6.90 -0.88 7.59
N HIS A 90 -6.00 0.10 7.62
CA HIS A 90 -5.91 1.11 6.57
C HIS A 90 -5.46 0.52 5.23
N TYR A 91 -4.46 -0.36 5.21
CA TYR A 91 -4.06 -1.05 3.98
C TYR A 91 -5.15 -1.93 3.40
N ARG A 92 -5.97 -2.58 4.24
CA ARG A 92 -7.10 -3.38 3.76
C ARG A 92 -8.12 -2.51 3.02
N VAL A 93 -8.50 -1.37 3.60
CA VAL A 93 -9.41 -0.42 2.96
C VAL A 93 -8.80 0.10 1.65
N ALA A 94 -7.54 0.51 1.65
CA ALA A 94 -6.85 0.94 0.43
C ALA A 94 -6.85 -0.15 -0.65
N ALA A 95 -6.54 -1.40 -0.29
CA ALA A 95 -6.51 -2.53 -1.22
C ALA A 95 -7.88 -2.87 -1.82
N GLU A 96 -8.97 -2.69 -1.07
CA GLU A 96 -10.34 -2.89 -1.56
C GLU A 96 -10.77 -1.83 -2.58
N LEU A 97 -10.17 -0.65 -2.52
CA LEU A 97 -10.52 0.51 -3.34
C LEU A 97 -9.62 0.68 -4.58
N MET A 98 -8.42 0.08 -4.60
CA MET A 98 -7.46 0.21 -5.69
C MET A 98 -7.65 -0.85 -6.79
N SER A 99 -7.38 -0.46 -8.04
CA SER A 99 -7.35 -1.39 -9.17
C SER A 99 -6.12 -2.30 -9.19
N ASN A 100 -5.02 -1.86 -8.57
CA ASN A 100 -3.78 -2.63 -8.42
C ASN A 100 -3.26 -2.50 -6.97
N PRO A 101 -3.71 -3.35 -6.05
CA PRO A 101 -3.34 -3.30 -4.63
C PRO A 101 -2.02 -4.03 -4.30
N SER A 102 -1.12 -4.18 -5.29
CA SER A 102 0.11 -4.95 -5.10
C SER A 102 0.99 -4.41 -3.98
N LEU A 103 1.09 -3.08 -3.86
CA LEU A 103 1.88 -2.44 -2.81
C LEU A 103 1.24 -2.61 -1.43
N GLU A 104 -0.09 -2.47 -1.32
CA GLU A 104 -0.82 -2.64 -0.06
C GLU A 104 -0.70 -4.08 0.45
N TYR A 105 -0.86 -5.08 -0.42
CA TYR A 105 -0.64 -6.47 -0.05
C TYR A 105 0.81 -6.73 0.35
N PHE A 106 1.78 -6.12 -0.34
CA PHE A 106 3.18 -6.20 0.05
C PHE A 106 3.42 -5.61 1.45
N ARG A 107 2.86 -4.43 1.77
CA ARG A 107 2.96 -3.81 3.10
C ARG A 107 2.32 -4.67 4.18
N MET A 108 1.17 -5.28 3.91
CA MET A 108 0.56 -6.26 4.83
C MET A 108 1.48 -7.46 5.05
N GLY A 109 2.09 -8.00 4.00
CA GLY A 109 3.08 -9.08 4.09
C GLY A 109 4.30 -8.70 4.94
N GLN A 110 4.80 -7.47 4.83
CA GLN A 110 5.87 -6.94 5.68
C GLN A 110 5.45 -6.84 7.15
N ILE A 111 4.21 -6.42 7.43
CA ILE A 111 3.68 -6.38 8.80
C ILE A 111 3.64 -7.77 9.42
N TYR A 112 3.06 -8.75 8.72
CA TYR A 112 3.04 -10.13 9.22
C TYR A 112 4.46 -10.70 9.39
N TYR A 113 5.39 -10.32 8.50
CA TYR A 113 6.80 -10.65 8.66
C TYR A 113 7.39 -10.07 9.96
N LEU A 114 7.11 -8.81 10.27
CA LEU A 114 7.55 -8.16 11.51
C LEU A 114 6.94 -8.79 12.76
N GLN A 115 5.69 -9.25 12.66
CA GLN A 115 4.98 -9.97 13.73
C GLN A 115 5.41 -11.45 13.86
N ASN A 116 6.37 -11.91 13.04
CA ASN A 116 6.84 -13.29 12.97
C ASN A 116 5.76 -14.31 12.51
N ASP A 117 4.66 -13.83 11.92
CA ASP A 117 3.66 -14.68 11.28
C ASP A 117 4.09 -14.97 9.84
N ARG A 118 4.87 -16.04 9.67
CA ARG A 118 5.42 -16.43 8.36
C ARG A 118 4.34 -16.90 7.38
N LEU A 119 3.23 -17.46 7.88
CA LEU A 119 2.18 -18.03 7.04
C LEU A 119 1.36 -16.92 6.37
N ASP A 120 0.85 -15.97 7.15
CA ASP A 120 0.11 -14.85 6.56
C ASP A 120 1.04 -13.91 5.79
N SER A 121 2.31 -13.76 6.21
CA SER A 121 3.31 -12.99 5.47
C SER A 121 3.50 -13.49 4.03
N GLU A 122 3.78 -14.78 3.86
CA GLU A 122 3.95 -15.42 2.54
C GLU A 122 2.69 -15.27 1.68
N LYS A 123 1.52 -15.56 2.25
CA LYS A 123 0.22 -15.41 1.58
C LYS A 123 -0.05 -13.99 1.07
N PHE A 124 0.32 -12.96 1.83
CA PHE A 124 0.14 -11.57 1.38
C PHE A 124 1.17 -11.16 0.32
N PHE A 125 2.39 -11.69 0.37
CA PHE A 125 3.35 -11.51 -0.73
C PHE A 125 2.90 -12.21 -2.02
N GLU A 126 2.31 -13.40 -1.92
CA GLU A 126 1.70 -14.09 -3.07
C GLU A 126 0.56 -13.26 -3.67
N LYS A 127 -0.32 -12.69 -2.85
CA LYS A 127 -1.36 -11.76 -3.31
C LYS A 127 -0.77 -10.54 -4.02
N ALA A 128 0.32 -9.98 -3.50
CA ALA A 128 1.02 -8.87 -4.15
C ALA A 128 1.51 -9.26 -5.55
N LEU A 129 2.06 -10.48 -5.70
CA LEU A 129 2.52 -11.02 -6.98
C LEU A 129 1.39 -11.37 -7.94
N VAL A 130 0.20 -11.74 -7.45
CA VAL A 130 -1.00 -11.89 -8.30
C VAL A 130 -1.39 -10.56 -8.94
N SER A 131 -1.29 -9.45 -8.19
CA SER A 131 -1.58 -8.10 -8.70
C SER A 131 -0.44 -7.50 -9.53
N ASN A 132 0.82 -7.80 -9.18
CA ASN A 132 2.00 -7.37 -9.90
C ASN A 132 3.09 -8.47 -9.86
N PRO A 133 3.16 -9.33 -10.89
CA PRO A 133 4.15 -10.40 -10.95
C PRO A 133 5.61 -9.94 -10.99
N GLU A 134 5.85 -8.65 -11.26
CA GLU A 134 7.19 -8.07 -11.40
C GLU A 134 7.67 -7.39 -10.11
N LEU A 135 6.90 -7.47 -9.02
CA LEU A 135 7.27 -6.88 -7.74
C LEU A 135 8.43 -7.64 -7.09
N ALA A 136 9.65 -7.21 -7.41
CA ALA A 136 10.90 -7.84 -6.99
C ALA A 136 10.96 -8.07 -5.48
N GLU A 137 10.56 -7.08 -4.68
CA GLU A 137 10.60 -7.13 -3.23
C GLU A 137 9.75 -8.29 -2.68
N ALA A 138 8.57 -8.55 -3.24
CA ALA A 138 7.75 -9.69 -2.84
C ALA A 138 8.44 -11.03 -3.16
N HIS A 139 9.11 -11.16 -4.31
CA HIS A 139 9.93 -12.34 -4.60
C HIS A 139 11.05 -12.52 -3.56
N PHE A 140 11.72 -11.44 -3.16
CA PHE A 140 12.76 -11.52 -2.14
C PHE A 140 12.23 -12.07 -0.82
N TYR A 141 11.10 -11.55 -0.30
CA TYR A 141 10.58 -12.03 0.99
C TYR A 141 10.07 -13.47 0.93
N ILE A 142 9.44 -13.90 -0.17
CA ILE A 142 9.06 -15.31 -0.36
C ILE A 142 10.31 -16.19 -0.39
N GLY A 143 11.35 -15.79 -1.13
CA GLY A 143 12.63 -16.48 -1.15
C GLY A 143 13.27 -16.56 0.23
N LEU A 144 13.25 -15.47 1.00
CA LEU A 144 13.77 -15.40 2.37
C LEU A 144 13.02 -16.34 3.33
N ILE A 145 11.68 -16.35 3.27
CA ILE A 145 10.85 -17.23 4.09
C ILE A 145 11.10 -18.70 3.74
N SER A 146 11.11 -19.03 2.44
CA SER A 146 11.37 -20.38 1.95
C SER A 146 12.76 -20.88 2.30
N TYR A 147 13.77 -20.01 2.17
CA TYR A 147 15.15 -20.30 2.55
C TYR A 147 15.29 -20.67 4.03
N ARG A 148 14.70 -19.86 4.91
CA ARG A 148 14.75 -20.10 6.37
C ARG A 148 13.99 -21.35 6.79
N ASN A 149 12.88 -21.64 6.12
CA ASN A 149 12.08 -22.83 6.39
C ASN A 149 12.67 -24.11 5.76
N GLY A 150 13.79 -24.02 5.02
CA GLY A 150 14.40 -25.16 4.33
C GLY A 150 13.46 -25.79 3.29
N ARG A 151 12.56 -24.98 2.71
CA ARG A 151 11.61 -25.43 1.70
C ARG A 151 12.28 -25.56 0.32
N ASN A 152 11.49 -25.88 -0.70
CA ASN A 152 11.90 -26.15 -2.07
C ASN A 152 13.08 -25.27 -2.55
N ARG A 153 14.26 -25.89 -2.69
CA ARG A 153 15.51 -25.25 -3.09
C ARG A 153 15.37 -24.54 -4.45
N GLN A 154 14.74 -25.19 -5.42
CA GLN A 154 14.65 -24.69 -6.79
C GLN A 154 13.76 -23.44 -6.86
N GLU A 155 12.62 -23.48 -6.15
CA GLU A 155 11.71 -22.35 -6.05
C GLU A 155 12.36 -21.17 -5.33
N THR A 156 13.00 -21.42 -4.18
CA THR A 156 13.76 -20.41 -3.44
C THR A 156 14.80 -19.73 -4.33
N LEU A 157 15.58 -20.53 -5.07
CA LEU A 157 16.59 -20.02 -6.00
C LEU A 157 15.96 -19.15 -7.10
N SER A 158 14.82 -19.57 -7.66
CA SER A 158 14.09 -18.82 -8.69
C SER A 158 13.68 -17.43 -8.19
N HIS A 159 13.04 -17.35 -7.02
CA HIS A 159 12.61 -16.10 -6.41
C HIS A 159 13.79 -15.14 -6.14
N LEU A 160 14.88 -15.64 -5.54
CA LEU A 160 16.04 -14.81 -5.21
C LEU A 160 16.79 -14.34 -6.45
N LYS A 161 16.90 -15.18 -7.50
CA LYS A 161 17.49 -14.77 -8.78
C LYS A 161 16.67 -13.70 -9.47
N LEU A 162 15.35 -13.83 -9.51
CA LEU A 162 14.48 -12.83 -10.10
C LEU A 162 14.60 -11.49 -9.39
N PHE A 163 14.62 -11.49 -8.05
CA PHE A 163 14.90 -10.27 -7.30
C PHE A 163 16.24 -9.64 -7.71
N ARG A 164 17.33 -10.43 -7.76
CA ARG A 164 18.66 -9.92 -8.13
C ARG A 164 18.70 -9.37 -9.56
N GLU A 165 18.00 -10.01 -10.50
CA GLU A 165 17.91 -9.54 -11.88
C GLU A 165 17.19 -8.19 -11.98
N LYS A 166 16.08 -8.01 -11.25
CA LYS A 166 15.32 -6.76 -11.23
C LYS A 166 15.99 -5.64 -10.43
N ARG A 167 16.77 -6.01 -9.42
CA ARG A 167 17.45 -5.10 -8.49
C ARG A 167 18.96 -5.39 -8.44
N PRO A 168 19.69 -5.27 -9.58
CA PRO A 168 21.10 -5.68 -9.65
C PRO A 168 22.01 -4.85 -8.73
N ASN A 169 21.67 -3.57 -8.53
CA ASN A 169 22.44 -2.62 -7.73
C ASN A 169 21.88 -2.43 -6.30
N PHE A 170 21.01 -3.31 -5.81
CA PHE A 170 20.51 -3.22 -4.44
C PHE A 170 21.57 -3.80 -3.48
N ILE A 171 22.26 -2.91 -2.76
CA ILE A 171 23.44 -3.23 -1.93
C ILE A 171 23.03 -3.71 -0.52
N ASP A 172 21.84 -3.36 -0.06
CA ASP A 172 21.43 -3.50 1.35
C ASP A 172 20.98 -4.92 1.77
N ILE A 173 21.24 -5.95 0.95
CA ILE A 173 20.91 -7.35 1.29
C ILE A 173 22.18 -8.14 1.49
N ALA A 174 22.64 -8.16 2.74
CA ALA A 174 23.76 -8.96 3.16
C ALA A 174 23.51 -10.45 2.87
N GLY A 175 24.50 -11.10 2.25
CA GLY A 175 24.51 -12.53 2.02
C GLY A 175 23.69 -13.04 0.84
N LEU A 176 22.96 -12.21 0.10
CA LEU A 176 22.12 -12.66 -1.03
C LEU A 176 22.89 -13.49 -2.05
N ASP A 177 24.01 -12.99 -2.57
CA ASP A 177 24.78 -13.71 -3.61
C ASP A 177 25.40 -15.00 -3.07
N LYS A 178 25.79 -14.99 -1.79
CA LYS A 178 26.29 -16.19 -1.11
C LYS A 178 25.18 -17.24 -0.99
N VAL A 179 23.96 -16.83 -0.65
CA VAL A 179 22.80 -17.73 -0.57
C VAL A 179 22.43 -18.27 -1.95
N ILE A 180 22.41 -17.43 -2.99
CA ILE A 180 22.18 -17.88 -4.37
C ILE A 180 23.21 -18.95 -4.78
N ALA A 181 24.51 -18.70 -4.55
CA ALA A 181 25.56 -19.65 -4.87
C ALA A 181 25.43 -20.99 -4.10
N LEU A 182 25.03 -20.94 -2.82
CA LEU A 182 24.76 -22.15 -2.03
C LEU A 182 23.55 -22.93 -2.56
N LEU A 183 22.49 -22.22 -2.97
CA LEU A 183 21.29 -22.83 -3.53
C LEU A 183 21.54 -23.45 -4.92
N GLU A 184 22.50 -22.93 -5.69
CA GLU A 184 22.94 -23.48 -6.97
C GLU A 184 23.74 -24.78 -6.84
N ASP A 185 24.51 -24.96 -5.75
CA ASP A 185 25.25 -26.20 -5.50
C ASP A 185 24.33 -27.25 -4.85
N PRO A 186 23.86 -28.28 -5.58
CA PRO A 186 22.93 -29.27 -5.05
C PRO A 186 23.49 -30.08 -3.86
N LYS A 187 24.80 -30.05 -3.62
CA LYS A 187 25.46 -30.74 -2.52
C LYS A 187 25.67 -29.85 -1.29
N ALA A 188 25.40 -28.56 -1.39
CA ALA A 188 25.60 -27.63 -0.28
C ALA A 188 24.66 -27.94 0.89
N ASP A 189 25.23 -27.98 2.10
CA ASP A 189 24.50 -28.08 3.35
C ASP A 189 23.89 -26.70 3.72
N LEU A 190 22.58 -26.57 3.59
CA LEU A 190 21.87 -25.32 3.83
C LEU A 190 21.58 -25.08 5.32
N ASP A 191 21.71 -26.07 6.20
CA ASP A 191 21.33 -25.93 7.61
C ASP A 191 22.21 -24.94 8.36
N LYS A 192 23.47 -24.80 7.96
CA LYS A 192 24.42 -23.83 8.55
C LYS A 192 24.29 -22.42 7.96
N SER A 193 23.37 -22.21 7.02
CA SER A 193 23.31 -21.02 6.19
C SER A 193 22.05 -20.17 6.39
N LYS A 194 21.05 -20.67 7.13
CA LYS A 194 19.72 -20.04 7.28
C LYS A 194 19.73 -18.58 7.76
N ASP A 195 20.77 -18.19 8.50
CA ASP A 195 20.94 -16.83 9.04
C ASP A 195 21.79 -15.91 8.15
N LEU A 196 22.31 -16.39 7.02
CA LEU A 196 23.14 -15.59 6.11
C LEU A 196 22.34 -14.51 5.38
N LEU A 197 21.02 -14.68 5.25
CA LEU A 197 20.17 -13.73 4.56
C LEU A 197 19.40 -12.88 5.55
N THR A 198 19.77 -11.60 5.61
CA THR A 198 19.16 -10.60 6.49
C THR A 198 18.79 -9.36 5.70
N ILE A 199 17.63 -8.79 6.00
CA ILE A 199 17.18 -7.49 5.49
C ILE A 199 16.63 -6.67 6.65
N ASP A 200 16.73 -5.35 6.56
CA ASP A 200 15.90 -4.46 7.37
C ASP A 200 14.47 -4.50 6.81
N PRO A 201 13.49 -5.08 7.53
CA PRO A 201 12.13 -5.28 7.00
C PRO A 201 11.36 -3.99 6.71
N LEU A 202 11.86 -2.82 7.13
CA LEU A 202 11.24 -1.51 6.90
C LEU A 202 11.97 -0.66 5.84
N ARG A 203 13.00 -1.21 5.16
CA ARG A 203 13.73 -0.55 4.07
C ARG A 203 13.26 -0.98 2.69
#